data_AF-A0A7C5Z6J3-F1
#
_entry.id   AF-A0A7C5Z6J3-F1
#
_cell.length_a   1.000
_cell.length_b   1.000
_cell.length_c   1.000
_cell.angle_alpha   90.00
_cell.angle_beta   90.00
_cell.angle_gamma   90.00
#
_symmetry.space_group_name_H-M   'P 1'
#
loop_
_entity.id
_entity.type
_entity.pdbx_description
1 polymer ?
#
loop_
_entity_poly.entity_id
_entity_poly.type
_entity_poly.pdbx_seq_one_letter_code
_entity_poly.pdbx_strand_id
1 'polypeptide(L)'
;MSTVSASCILDEMLAAWTLCEREVVRFLRQRARVLAAIGTPLLFWAVLGSGLGRSFRVDNGGASDGYLRYFFPGAILMTVLFTAIF
;
A
#
# COMPACT_ATOMS: atom_id res chain seq x y z
N MET A 1 31.65 0.72 -29.92
CA MET A 1 31.51 1.44 -28.63
C MET A 1 30.05 1.52 -28.14
N SER A 2 29.04 1.71 -29.00
CA SER A 2 27.63 1.81 -28.56
C SER A 2 26.97 0.49 -28.10
N THR A 3 27.42 -0.65 -28.63
CA THR A 3 26.88 -1.98 -28.29
C THR A 3 27.27 -2.47 -26.89
N VAL A 4 28.46 -2.07 -26.41
CA VAL A 4 28.98 -2.44 -25.09
C VAL A 4 28.20 -1.77 -23.95
N SER A 5 27.76 -0.53 -24.16
CA SER A 5 26.94 0.22 -23.19
C SER A 5 25.56 -0.42 -23.00
N ALA A 6 24.94 -0.88 -24.09
CA ALA A 6 23.64 -1.56 -24.05
C ALA A 6 23.72 -2.91 -23.30
N SER A 7 24.76 -3.71 -23.52
CA SER A 7 24.98 -4.96 -22.76
C SER A 7 25.21 -4.70 -21.28
N CYS A 8 26.01 -3.69 -20.91
CA CYS A 8 26.25 -3.32 -19.51
C CYS A 8 24.95 -2.97 -18.77
N ILE A 9 24.06 -2.18 -19.39
CA ILE A 9 22.76 -1.82 -18.79
C ILE A 9 21.87 -3.06 -18.62
N LEU A 10 21.86 -3.98 -19.58
CA LEU A 10 21.08 -5.21 -19.48
C LEU A 10 21.60 -6.12 -18.37
N ASP A 11 22.93 -6.26 -18.25
CA ASP A 11 23.57 -7.05 -17.18
C ASP A 11 23.27 -6.46 -15.80
N GLU A 12 23.37 -5.13 -15.64
CA GLU A 12 23.01 -4.40 -14.42
C GLU A 12 21.52 -4.58 -14.07
N MET A 13 20.63 -4.49 -15.06
CA MET A 13 19.18 -4.69 -14.86
C MET A 13 18.84 -6.14 -14.47
N LEU A 14 19.51 -7.14 -15.07
CA LEU A 14 19.36 -8.54 -14.71
C LEU A 14 19.87 -8.82 -13.29
N ALA A 15 21.00 -8.21 -12.91
CA ALA A 15 21.52 -8.31 -11.55
C ALA A 15 20.55 -7.69 -10.52
N ALA A 16 20.03 -6.49 -10.79
CA ALA A 16 19.03 -5.84 -9.93
C ALA A 16 17.73 -6.65 -9.82
N TRP A 17 17.24 -7.21 -10.93
CA TRP A 17 16.03 -8.03 -10.96
C TRP A 17 16.17 -9.31 -10.13
N THR A 18 17.29 -10.04 -10.31
CA THR A 18 17.53 -11.27 -9.55
C THR A 18 17.72 -11.02 -8.06
N LEU A 19 18.26 -9.85 -7.67
CA LEU A 19 18.33 -9.42 -6.27
C LEU A 19 16.93 -9.13 -5.70
N CYS A 20 16.15 -8.34 -6.44
CA CYS A 20 14.78 -7.98 -6.08
C CYS A 20 13.89 -9.22 -5.89
N GLU A 21 13.96 -10.19 -6.82
CA GLU A 21 13.21 -11.44 -6.72
C GLU A 21 13.53 -12.22 -5.44
N ARG A 22 14.82 -12.30 -5.06
CA ARG A 22 15.25 -12.97 -3.83
C ARG A 22 14.78 -12.27 -2.57
N GLU A 23 14.78 -10.94 -2.57
CA GLU A 23 14.27 -10.14 -1.46
C GLU A 23 12.76 -10.31 -1.33
N VAL A 24 12.00 -10.18 -2.42
CA VAL A 24 10.54 -10.38 -2.45
C VAL A 24 10.16 -11.76 -1.93
N VAL A 25 10.83 -12.83 -2.36
CA VAL A 25 10.55 -14.21 -1.89
C VAL A 25 10.84 -14.38 -0.39
N ARG A 26 11.92 -13.76 0.13
CA ARG A 26 12.21 -13.77 1.58
C ARG A 26 11.21 -12.94 2.37
N PHE A 27 10.79 -11.81 1.82
CA PHE A 27 9.83 -10.89 2.44
C PHE A 27 8.44 -11.53 2.54
N LEU A 28 7.98 -12.19 1.47
CA LEU A 28 6.74 -12.96 1.42
C LEU A 28 6.75 -14.18 2.36
N ARG A 29 7.92 -14.66 2.79
CA ARG A 29 8.04 -15.69 3.83
C ARG A 29 7.78 -15.12 5.23
N GLN A 30 7.98 -13.82 5.44
CA GLN A 30 7.66 -13.12 6.69
C GLN A 30 6.25 -12.49 6.65
N ARG A 31 5.25 -13.32 6.33
CA ARG A 31 3.83 -12.92 6.16
C ARG A 31 3.29 -12.10 7.34
N ALA A 32 3.75 -12.38 8.56
CA ALA A 32 3.34 -11.65 9.76
C ALA A 32 3.75 -10.17 9.74
N ARG A 33 4.91 -9.82 9.17
CA ARG A 33 5.34 -8.41 9.05
C ARG A 33 4.51 -7.67 8.00
N VAL A 34 4.24 -8.31 6.87
CA VAL A 34 3.39 -7.76 5.80
C VAL A 34 1.96 -7.54 6.30
N LEU A 35 1.39 -8.53 6.98
CA LEU A 35 0.04 -8.43 7.55
C LEU A 35 -0.05 -7.40 8.67
N ALA A 36 0.98 -7.21 9.49
CA ALA A 36 1.01 -6.17 10.51
C ALA A 36 1.13 -4.76 9.89
N ALA A 37 1.96 -4.59 8.86
CA ALA A 37 2.15 -3.33 8.15
C ALA A 37 0.87 -2.87 7.43
N ILE A 38 0.11 -3.81 6.86
CA ILE A 38 -1.18 -3.52 6.21
C ILE A 38 -2.31 -3.44 7.25
N GLY A 39 -2.32 -4.35 8.21
CA GLY A 39 -3.40 -4.49 9.19
C GLY A 39 -3.55 -3.26 10.09
N THR A 40 -2.44 -2.62 10.48
CA THR A 40 -2.47 -1.44 11.34
C THR A 40 -3.20 -0.24 10.70
N PRO A 41 -2.83 0.25 9.49
CA PRO A 41 -3.57 1.31 8.82
C PRO A 41 -4.99 0.90 8.42
N LEU A 42 -5.23 -0.37 8.05
CA LEU A 42 -6.58 -0.86 7.72
C LEU A 42 -7.52 -0.90 8.94
N LEU A 43 -7.01 -1.37 10.09
CA LEU A 43 -7.75 -1.38 11.37
C LEU A 43 -8.07 0.05 11.80
N PHE A 44 -7.09 0.96 11.70
CA PHE A 44 -7.29 2.37 11.99
C PHE A 44 -8.38 2.98 11.09
N TRP A 45 -8.34 2.68 9.79
CA TRP A 45 -9.38 3.11 8.85
C TRP A 45 -10.75 2.51 9.18
N ALA A 46 -10.84 1.23 9.50
CA ALA A 46 -12.10 0.57 9.83
C ALA A 46 -12.72 1.12 11.12
N VAL A 47 -11.90 1.37 12.15
CA VAL A 47 -12.34 1.97 13.42
C VAL A 47 -12.77 3.42 13.20
N LEU A 48 -11.97 4.23 12.49
CA LEU A 48 -12.33 5.62 12.20
C LEU A 48 -13.54 5.75 11.28
N GLY A 49 -13.59 4.99 10.18
CA GLY A 49 -14.70 5.01 9.22
C GLY A 49 -16.02 4.55 9.85
N SER A 50 -16.00 3.50 10.68
CA SER A 50 -17.19 3.00 11.36
C SER A 50 -17.58 3.78 12.63
N GLY A 51 -16.62 4.48 13.25
CA GLY A 51 -16.82 5.35 14.41
C GLY A 51 -17.33 6.73 14.02
N LEU A 52 -16.64 7.41 13.11
CA LEU A 52 -17.03 8.73 12.59
C LEU A 52 -18.29 8.64 11.71
N GLY A 53 -18.43 7.61 10.87
CA GLY A 53 -19.63 7.42 10.05
C GLY A 53 -20.92 7.20 10.86
N ARG A 54 -20.82 6.71 12.10
CA ARG A 54 -21.94 6.63 13.04
C ARG A 54 -22.21 7.95 13.75
N SER A 55 -21.16 8.70 14.08
CA SER A 55 -21.26 10.03 14.70
C SER A 55 -21.73 11.13 13.75
N PHE A 56 -21.55 10.96 12.43
CA PHE A 56 -22.06 11.86 11.39
C PHE A 56 -23.52 11.58 10.97
N ARG A 57 -24.27 10.73 11.71
CA ARG A 57 -25.74 10.64 11.58
C ARG A 57 -26.45 11.83 12.23
N VAL A 58 -25.86 13.04 12.12
CA VAL A 58 -26.46 14.29 12.56
C VAL A 58 -27.32 14.82 11.41
N ASP A 59 -28.61 14.50 11.47
CA ASP A 59 -29.81 15.24 11.03
C ASP A 59 -29.86 16.03 9.70
N ASN A 60 -28.83 16.04 8.86
CA ASN A 60 -28.82 16.78 7.60
C ASN A 60 -28.81 15.82 6.41
N GLY A 61 -30.01 15.58 5.88
CA GLY A 61 -30.24 14.74 4.72
C GLY A 61 -29.31 15.06 3.55
N GLY A 62 -28.61 14.04 3.04
CA GLY A 62 -27.95 14.08 1.74
C GLY A 62 -26.48 13.65 1.67
N ALA A 63 -25.75 13.49 2.78
CA ALA A 63 -24.29 13.35 2.74
C ALA A 63 -23.70 11.99 3.20
N SER A 64 -24.53 11.00 3.55
CA SER A 64 -24.03 9.70 4.06
C SER A 64 -23.29 8.85 3.03
N ASP A 65 -23.52 9.09 1.73
CA ASP A 65 -22.92 8.30 0.64
C ASP A 65 -21.54 8.86 0.19
N GLY A 66 -21.24 10.11 0.53
CA GLY A 66 -20.02 10.81 0.11
C GLY A 66 -18.82 10.64 1.06
N TYR A 67 -19.05 10.58 2.37
CA TYR A 67 -17.96 10.58 3.36
C TYR A 67 -17.10 9.31 3.29
N LEU A 68 -17.74 8.13 3.24
CA LEU A 68 -17.03 6.86 3.07
C LEU A 68 -16.27 6.81 1.73
N ARG A 69 -16.85 7.38 0.68
CA ARG A 69 -16.24 7.44 -0.66
C ARG A 69 -15.02 8.35 -0.71
N TYR A 70 -14.96 9.41 0.10
CA TYR A 70 -13.80 10.30 0.22
C TYR A 70 -12.70 9.72 1.12
N PHE A 71 -13.08 8.95 2.13
CA PHE A 71 -12.13 8.33 3.08
C PHE A 71 -11.47 7.06 2.51
N PHE A 72 -12.14 6.38 1.58
CA PHE A 72 -11.63 5.18 0.88
C PHE A 72 -10.31 5.39 0.13
N PRO A 73 -10.13 6.40 -0.75
CA PRO A 73 -8.85 6.61 -1.44
C PRO A 73 -7.71 6.97 -0.48
N GLY A 74 -7.98 7.69 0.61
CA GLY A 74 -6.99 7.98 1.65
C GLY A 74 -6.46 6.72 2.32
N ALA A 75 -7.33 5.74 2.58
CA ALA A 75 -6.95 4.44 3.13
C ALA A 75 -6.04 3.64 2.19
N ILE A 76 -6.37 3.67 0.89
CA ILE A 76 -5.58 3.01 -0.15
C ILE A 76 -4.19 3.65 -0.22
N LEU A 77 -4.11 4.99 -0.25
CA LEU A 77 -2.83 5.69 -0.27
C LEU A 77 -1.98 5.34 0.95
N MET A 78 -2.56 5.30 2.16
CA MET A 78 -1.83 4.92 3.36
C MET A 78 -1.37 3.46 3.31
N THR A 79 -2.23 2.55 2.83
CA THR A 79 -1.88 1.13 2.67
C THR A 79 -0.72 0.96 1.70
N VAL A 80 -0.75 1.64 0.55
CA VAL A 80 0.32 1.61 -0.46
C VAL A 80 1.60 2.25 0.09
N LEU A 81 1.52 3.40 0.77
CA LEU A 81 2.68 4.08 1.35
C LEU A 81 3.39 3.20 2.38
N PHE A 82 2.65 2.58 3.29
CA PHE A 82 3.22 1.66 4.27
C PHE A 82 3.78 0.39 3.61
N THR A 83 3.12 -0.15 2.57
CA THR A 83 3.61 -1.31 1.81
C THR A 83 4.85 -0.99 0.96
N ALA A 84 5.05 0.27 0.57
CA ALA A 84 6.21 0.67 -0.22
C ALA A 84 7.48 0.89 0.64
N ILE A 85 7.32 1.20 1.92
CA ILE A 85 8.43 1.39 2.88
C ILE A 85 8.89 0.06 3.48
N PHE A 86 7.96 -0.89 3.64
CA PHE A 86 8.19 -2.19 4.25
C PHE A 86 8.10 -3.30 3.21
#